data_AF-A0A955PET3-F1
#
_entry.id   AF-A0A955PET3-F1
#
_cell.length_a   1.000
_cell.length_b   1.000
_cell.length_c   1.000
_cell.angle_alpha   90.00
_cell.angle_beta   90.00
_cell.angle_gamma   90.00
#
_symmetry.space_group_name_H-M   'P 1'
#
loop_
_entity.id
_entity.type
_entity.pdbx_description
1 polymer ?
#
loop_
_entity_poly.entity_id
_entity_poly.type
_entity_poly.pdbx_seq_one_letter_code
_entity_poly.pdbx_strand_id
1 'polypeptide(L)' 'MSVDISAVTERIKQESAFVPSLLSEIEKVIVGQRYMIERLLIGLLTRGHCLLEGVPGLAKTMTISTLSRA' A
#
# COMPACT_ATOMS: atom_id res chain seq x y z
N MET A 1 -18.74 10.82 -24.67
CA MET A 1 -18.97 10.81 -23.21
C MET A 1 -17.91 11.69 -22.58
N SER A 2 -18.26 12.86 -22.07
CA SER A 2 -17.37 13.64 -21.21
C SER A 2 -17.37 13.00 -19.83
N VAL A 3 -16.28 12.36 -19.45
CA VAL A 3 -16.12 11.85 -18.08
C VAL A 3 -16.12 13.08 -17.17
N ASP A 4 -17.09 13.15 -16.24
CA ASP A 4 -17.11 14.16 -15.19
C ASP A 4 -16.00 13.84 -14.18
N ILE A 5 -14.87 14.53 -14.33
CA ILE A 5 -13.66 14.34 -13.52
C ILE A 5 -13.94 14.55 -12.03
N SER A 6 -14.86 15.46 -11.69
CA SER A 6 -15.21 15.77 -10.30
C SER A 6 -15.93 14.60 -9.64
N ALA A 7 -16.90 14.00 -10.33
CA ALA A 7 -17.64 12.84 -9.84
C ALA A 7 -16.73 11.60 -9.66
N VAL A 8 -15.78 11.39 -10.58
CA VAL A 8 -14.80 10.30 -10.48
C VAL A 8 -13.87 10.50 -9.28
N THR A 9 -13.40 11.73 -9.06
CA THR A 9 -12.49 12.05 -7.95
C THR A 9 -13.14 11.81 -6.59
N GLU A 10 -14.41 12.20 -6.43
CA GLU A 10 -15.15 11.98 -5.18
C GLU A 10 -15.33 10.48 -4.91
N ARG A 11 -15.66 9.69 -5.94
CA ARG A 11 -15.78 8.25 -5.83
C ARG A 11 -14.47 7.59 -5.43
N ILE A 12 -13.35 8.00 -6.05
CA ILE A 12 -12.01 7.51 -5.69
C ILE A 12 -11.74 7.79 -4.21
N LYS A 13 -12.02 9.02 -3.74
CA LYS A 13 -11.78 9.41 -2.35
C LYS A 13 -12.57 8.56 -1.35
N GLN A 14 -13.82 8.25 -1.67
CA GLN A 14 -14.66 7.39 -0.82
C GLN A 14 -14.15 5.94 -0.80
N GLU A 15 -13.83 5.37 -1.97
CA GLU A 15 -13.35 3.99 -2.07
C GLU A 15 -11.91 3.83 -1.52
N SER A 16 -11.07 4.86 -1.59
CA SER A 16 -9.68 4.82 -1.11
C SER A 16 -9.52 5.21 0.36
N ALA A 17 -10.60 5.50 1.09
CA ALA A 17 -10.55 6.04 2.45
C ALA A 17 -9.85 5.11 3.47
N PHE A 18 -9.81 3.80 3.20
CA PHE A 18 -9.14 2.82 4.07
C PHE A 18 -7.61 2.84 3.92
N VAL A 19 -7.09 3.27 2.76
CA VAL A 19 -5.66 3.17 2.43
C VAL A 19 -4.78 3.96 3.42
N PRO A 20 -5.09 5.23 3.77
CA PRO A 20 -4.30 5.97 4.76
C PRO A 20 -4.33 5.32 6.14
N SER A 21 -5.46 4.76 6.56
CA SER A 21 -5.59 4.09 7.85
C SER A 21 -4.73 2.83 7.92
N LEU A 22 -4.75 2.02 6.86
CA LEU A 22 -3.93 0.82 6.75
C LEU A 22 -2.43 1.14 6.76
N LEU A 23 -2.01 2.16 6.00
CA LEU A 23 -0.62 2.61 5.98
C LEU A 23 -0.16 3.08 7.37
N SER A 24 -1.01 3.80 8.10
CA SER A 24 -0.72 4.25 9.47
C SER A 24 -0.46 3.08 10.43
N GLU A 25 -1.25 2.01 10.37
CA GLU A 25 -1.02 0.81 11.20
C GLU A 25 0.30 0.11 10.86
N ILE A 26 0.65 0.02 9.58
CA ILE A 26 1.90 -0.61 9.14
C ILE A 26 3.11 0.23 9.58
N GLU A 27 3.03 1.56 9.50
CA GLU A 27 4.09 2.49 9.90
C GLU A 27 4.42 2.44 11.39
N LYS A 28 3.51 1.94 12.25
CA LYS A 28 3.81 1.71 13.68
C LYS A 28 4.84 0.60 13.92
N VAL A 29 4.92 -0.37 13.01
CA VAL A 29 5.82 -1.53 13.13
C VAL A 29 7.02 -1.39 12.19
N ILE A 30 6.82 -0.81 11.01
CA ILE A 30 7.84 -0.69 9.96
C ILE A 30 8.23 0.76 9.78
N VAL A 31 9.47 1.11 10.18
CA VAL A 31 10.01 2.47 10.05
C VAL A 31 10.88 2.58 8.79
N GLY A 32 10.73 3.67 8.04
CA GLY A 32 11.63 4.03 6.94
C GLY A 32 11.45 3.24 5.63
N GLN A 33 10.41 2.41 5.52
CA GLN A 33 10.14 1.57 4.33
C GLN A 33 8.83 1.91 3.62
N ARG A 34 8.33 3.15 3.76
CA ARG A 34 7.04 3.59 3.19
C ARG A 34 6.91 3.28 1.69
N TYR A 35 7.96 3.55 0.93
CA TYR A 35 7.98 3.31 -0.51
C TYR A 35 7.76 1.84 -0.90
N MET A 36 8.36 0.92 -0.15
CA MET A 36 8.19 -0.52 -0.38
C MET A 36 6.76 -0.95 -0.04
N ILE A 37 6.20 -0.44 1.05
CA ILE A 37 4.83 -0.73 1.49
C ILE A 37 3.81 -0.24 0.45
N GLU A 38 3.95 0.99 -0.05
CA GLU A 38 3.05 1.55 -1.07
C GLU A 38 3.05 0.69 -2.35
N ARG A 39 4.22 0.24 -2.82
CA ARG A 39 4.32 -0.64 -3.99
C ARG A 39 3.70 -2.02 -3.76
N LEU A 40 3.91 -2.60 -2.58
CA LEU A 40 3.27 -3.86 -2.18
C LEU A 40 1.75 -3.73 -2.18
N LEU A 41 1.23 -2.63 -1.64
CA LEU A 41 -0.20 -2.35 -1.61
C LEU A 41 -0.76 -2.21 -3.03
N ILE A 42 -0.07 -1.49 -3.91
CA ILE A 42 -0.44 -1.38 -5.33
C ILE A 42 -0.48 -2.76 -5.97
N GLY A 43 0.55 -3.59 -5.78
CA GLY A 43 0.58 -4.96 -6.28
C GLY A 43 -0.61 -5.79 -5.78
N LEU A 44 -0.94 -5.70 -4.49
CA LEU A 44 -2.07 -6.41 -3.91
C LEU A 44 -3.42 -5.98 -4.50
N LEU A 45 -3.68 -4.66 -4.54
CA LEU A 45 -4.95 -4.09 -5.01
C LEU A 45 -5.17 -4.33 -6.51
N THR A 46 -4.08 -4.37 -7.29
CA THR A 46 -4.12 -4.63 -8.73
C THR A 46 -4.04 -6.11 -9.09
N ARG A 47 -3.90 -7.01 -8.10
CA ARG A 47 -3.61 -8.44 -8.29
C ARG A 47 -2.34 -8.68 -9.13
N GLY A 48 -1.37 -7.79 -9.02
CA GLY A 48 -0.05 -7.93 -9.62
C GLY A 48 0.90 -8.76 -8.76
N HIS A 49 2.13 -8.91 -9.25
CA HIS A 49 3.21 -9.60 -8.54
C HIS A 49 4.37 -8.64 -8.27
N CYS A 50 5.03 -8.78 -7.13
CA CYS A 50 6.19 -7.99 -6.74
C CYS A 50 7.34 -8.91 -6.31
N LEU A 51 8.56 -8.58 -6.74
CA LEU A 51 9.79 -9.20 -6.25
C LEU A 51 10.44 -8.25 -5.24
N LEU A 52 10.75 -8.76 -4.04
CA LEU A 52 11.44 -8.00 -3.01
C LEU A 52 12.92 -8.41 -2.94
N GLU A 53 13.79 -7.57 -3.49
CA GLU A 53 15.24 -7.78 -3.51
C GLU A 53 15.97 -6.80 -2.59
N GLY A 54 17.12 -7.22 -2.05
CA GLY A 54 18.07 -6.35 -1.35
C GLY A 54 18.88 -7.12 -0.31
N VAL A 55 19.76 -6.43 0.41
CA VAL A 55 20.62 -7.04 1.42
C VAL A 55 19.85 -7.55 2.66
N PRO A 56 20.37 -8.55 3.39
CA PRO A 56 19.78 -9.04 4.64
C PRO A 56 19.60 -7.92 5.69
N GLY A 57 18.58 -8.03 6.54
CA GLY A 57 18.36 -7.10 7.66
C GLY A 57 17.50 -5.87 7.36
N LEU A 58 17.07 -5.65 6.10
CA LEU A 58 16.24 -4.49 5.71
C LEU A 58 14.73 -4.67 5.97
N ALA A 59 14.37 -5.42 7.01
CA ALA A 59 12.98 -5.68 7.40
C ALA A 59 12.05 -6.29 6.33
N LYS A 60 12.54 -6.77 5.17
CA LYS A 60 11.73 -7.35 4.08
C LYS A 60 10.70 -8.38 4.55
N THR A 61 11.14 -9.37 5.33
CA THR A 61 10.27 -10.41 5.90
C THR A 61 9.25 -9.83 6.87
N MET A 62 9.69 -8.88 7.71
CA MET A 62 8.83 -8.23 8.68
C MET A 62 7.73 -7.43 7.97
N THR A 63 8.07 -6.69 6.91
CA THR A 63 7.09 -5.93 6.12
C THR A 63 6.03 -6.82 5.50
N ILE A 64 6.40 -7.95 4.89
CA ILE A 64 5.43 -8.91 4.33
C ILE A 64 4.53 -9.46 5.46
N SER A 65 5.11 -9.84 6.59
CA SER A 65 4.35 -10.40 7.71
C SER A 65 3.37 -9.38 8.32
N THR A 66 3.78 -8.12 8.46
CA THR A 66 2.94 -7.03 8.98
C THR A 66 1.81 -6.74 8.00
N LEU A 67 2.11 -6.62 6.69
CA LEU A 67 1.11 -6.38 5.66
C LEU A 67 0.07 -7.51 5.59
N SER A 68 0.47 -8.76 5.83
CA SER A 68 -0.45 -9.91 5.82
C SER A 68 -1.40 -9.97 7.03
N ARG A 69 -1.11 -9.22 8.09
CA ARG A 69 -1.86 -9.23 9.36
C ARG A 69 -2.69 -7.97 9.58
N ALA A 70 -2.36 -6.89 8.89
CA ALA A 70 -3.08 -5.62 8.91
C ALA A 70 -4.37 -5.72 8.08
#